data_AF-A0A3B9BS60-F1
#
_entry.id   AF-A0A3B9BS60-F1
#
_cell.length_a   1.000
_cell.length_b   1.000
_cell.length_c   1.000
_cell.angle_alpha   90.00
_cell.angle_beta   90.00
_cell.angle_gamma   90.00
#
_symmetry.space_group_name_H-M   'P 1'
#
loop_
_entity.id
_entity.type
_entity.pdbx_description
1 polymer ?
#
loop_
_entity_poly.entity_id
_entity_poly.type
_entity_poly.pdbx_seq_one_letter_code
_entity_poly.pdbx_strand_id
1 'polypeptide(L)'
;MDYSKTNMDSAVKTALLALARASDVEAKRDAMFSGEKINETEGRAVLHTALRNLSETPIHVDGADVMPGVMATLSRMKTFADGIR
;
A
#
# COMPACT_ATOMS: atom_id res chain seq x y z
N MET A 1 -15.17 1.06 -12.77
CA MET A 1 -15.87 -0.02 -12.06
C MET A 1 -17.35 0.34 -11.97
N ASP A 2 -18.23 -0.50 -12.50
CA ASP A 2 -19.69 -0.38 -12.36
C ASP A 2 -20.18 -1.51 -11.45
N TYR A 3 -20.78 -1.16 -10.30
CA TYR A 3 -21.37 -2.08 -9.32
C TYR A 3 -22.89 -1.90 -9.18
N SER A 4 -23.54 -1.29 -10.18
CA SER A 4 -24.97 -0.96 -10.16
C SER A 4 -25.90 -2.18 -10.20
N LYS A 5 -25.43 -3.34 -10.68
CA LYS A 5 -26.22 -4.58 -10.82
C LYS A 5 -25.96 -5.58 -9.68
N THR A 6 -25.54 -5.07 -8.53
CA THR A 6 -25.37 -5.86 -7.31
C THR A 6 -26.63 -5.71 -6.44
N ASN A 7 -26.98 -6.74 -5.68
CA ASN A 7 -28.08 -6.71 -4.69
C ASN A 7 -27.73 -5.80 -3.50
N MET A 8 -27.61 -4.49 -3.76
CA MET A 8 -27.22 -3.47 -2.81
C MET A 8 -27.98 -2.19 -3.14
N ASP A 9 -28.96 -1.86 -2.30
CA ASP A 9 -29.62 -0.57 -2.34
C ASP A 9 -28.77 0.51 -1.61
N SER A 10 -29.30 1.73 -1.54
CA SER A 10 -28.62 2.85 -0.88
C SER A 10 -28.43 2.64 0.63
N ALA A 11 -29.36 1.95 1.29
CA ALA A 11 -29.29 1.67 2.72
C ALA A 11 -28.19 0.65 3.02
N VAL A 12 -28.13 -0.44 2.25
CA VAL A 12 -27.07 -1.45 2.33
C VAL A 12 -25.70 -0.82 2.05
N LYS A 13 -25.59 0.02 1.01
CA LYS A 13 -24.32 0.72 0.71
C LYS A 13 -23.87 1.58 1.90
N THR A 14 -24.81 2.30 2.52
CA THR A 14 -24.53 3.15 3.68
C THR A 14 -24.07 2.32 4.87
N ALA A 15 -24.75 1.20 5.14
CA ALA A 15 -24.38 0.28 6.22
C ALA A 15 -22.99 -0.35 6.01
N LEU A 16 -22.63 -0.73 4.78
CA LEU A 16 -21.30 -1.27 4.46
C LEU A 16 -20.19 -0.22 4.67
N LEU A 17 -20.42 1.03 4.28
CA LEU A 17 -19.46 2.11 4.55
C LEU A 17 -19.34 2.42 6.05
N ALA A 18 -20.45 2.36 6.79
CA ALA A 18 -20.44 2.51 8.24
C ALA A 18 -19.65 1.36 8.90
N LEU A 19 -19.82 0.12 8.43
CA LEU A 19 -19.06 -1.03 8.91
C LEU A 19 -17.55 -0.87 8.64
N ALA A 20 -17.17 -0.38 7.45
CA ALA A 20 -15.77 -0.13 7.12
C ALA A 20 -15.14 0.91 8.07
N ARG A 21 -15.87 2.00 8.38
CA ARG A 21 -15.43 3.01 9.35
C ARG A 21 -15.34 2.44 10.77
N ALA A 22 -16.36 1.70 11.20
CA ALA A 22 -16.38 1.06 12.52
C ALA A 22 -15.28 -0.01 12.69
N SER A 23 -14.83 -0.61 11.57
CA SER A 23 -13.72 -1.58 11.54
C SER A 23 -12.34 -0.94 11.38
N ASP A 24 -12.30 0.39 11.37
CA ASP A 24 -11.10 1.23 11.28
C ASP A 24 -10.24 0.96 10.04
N VAL A 25 -10.90 0.76 8.90
CA VAL A 25 -10.23 0.47 7.62
C VAL A 25 -9.33 1.65 7.20
N GLU A 26 -9.73 2.88 7.50
CA GLU A 26 -8.98 4.09 7.13
C GLU A 26 -7.66 4.20 7.92
N ALA A 27 -7.68 4.00 9.24
CA ALA A 27 -6.44 4.02 10.02
C ALA A 27 -5.52 2.84 9.65
N LYS A 28 -6.07 1.64 9.42
CA LYS A 28 -5.28 0.48 8.97
C LYS A 28 -4.61 0.71 7.62
N ARG A 29 -5.32 1.38 6.69
CA ARG A 29 -4.73 1.83 5.43
C ARG A 29 -3.56 2.78 5.72
N ASP A 30 -3.76 3.79 6.55
CA ASP A 30 -2.74 4.80 6.81
C ASP A 30 -1.49 4.18 7.48
N ALA A 31 -1.68 3.26 8.43
CA ALA A 31 -0.62 2.47 9.06
C ALA A 31 0.18 1.63 8.04
N MET A 32 -0.50 1.01 7.06
CA MET A 32 0.17 0.30 5.97
C MET A 32 1.06 1.25 5.15
N PHE A 33 0.54 2.42 4.77
CA PHE A 33 1.26 3.38 3.93
C PHE A 33 2.39 4.10 4.67
N SER A 34 2.29 4.27 6.00
CA SER A 34 3.31 4.91 6.83
C SER A 34 4.51 4.00 7.16
N GLY A 35 4.37 2.68 6.96
CA GLY A 35 5.40 1.70 7.28
C GLY A 35 5.32 1.11 8.68
N GLU A 36 4.17 1.25 9.36
CA GLU A 36 3.93 0.58 10.63
C GLU A 36 3.95 -0.95 10.50
N LYS A 37 4.29 -1.62 11.61
CA LYS A 37 4.42 -3.07 11.69
C LYS A 37 3.07 -3.77 11.83
N ILE A 38 2.24 -3.64 10.80
CA ILE A 38 0.87 -4.20 10.78
C ILE A 38 0.83 -5.73 10.60
N ASN A 39 1.94 -6.35 10.16
CA ASN A 39 2.06 -7.81 10.21
C ASN A 39 2.48 -8.22 11.63
N GLU A 40 1.49 -8.34 12.51
CA GLU A 40 1.69 -8.54 13.95
C GLU A 40 2.35 -9.87 14.29
N THR A 41 2.07 -10.94 13.54
CA THR A 41 2.61 -12.28 13.80
C THR A 41 4.11 -12.36 13.54
N GLU A 42 4.62 -11.55 12.61
CA GLU A 42 6.05 -11.49 12.27
C GLU A 42 6.75 -10.20 12.74
N GLY A 43 6.00 -9.22 13.26
CA GLY A 43 6.52 -7.91 13.65
C GLY A 43 7.10 -7.11 12.48
N ARG A 44 6.44 -7.12 11.31
CA ARG A 44 6.97 -6.53 10.06
C ARG A 44 6.06 -5.46 9.45
N ALA A 45 6.68 -4.48 8.79
CA ALA A 45 5.99 -3.54 7.91
C ALA A 45 5.52 -4.22 6.62
N VAL A 46 4.46 -3.69 6.00
CA VAL A 46 3.90 -4.21 4.74
C VAL A 46 3.86 -3.11 3.69
N LEU A 47 4.88 -3.05 2.82
CA LEU A 47 5.13 -1.89 1.95
C LEU A 47 5.30 -2.25 0.46
N HIS A 48 4.45 -3.14 -0.06
CA HIS A 48 4.40 -3.40 -1.51
C HIS A 48 4.05 -2.13 -2.32
N THR A 49 3.37 -1.16 -1.71
CA THR A 49 3.08 0.16 -2.27
C THR A 49 4.34 1.00 -2.49
N ALA A 50 5.34 0.91 -1.61
CA ALA A 50 6.62 1.62 -1.75
C ALA A 50 7.38 1.21 -3.02
N LEU A 51 7.27 -0.07 -3.43
CA LEU A 51 7.90 -0.58 -4.65
C LEU A 51 7.39 0.07 -5.95
N ARG A 52 6.23 0.74 -5.89
CA ARG A 52 5.60 1.43 -7.02
C ARG A 52 5.34 2.91 -6.72
N ASN A 53 5.99 3.45 -5.70
CA ASN A 53 5.87 4.85 -5.35
C ASN A 53 6.63 5.71 -6.37
N LEU A 54 5.89 6.38 -7.25
CA LEU A 54 6.42 7.25 -8.31
C LEU A 54 6.60 8.70 -7.84
N SER A 55 6.15 9.07 -6.65
CA SER A 55 6.23 10.45 -6.14
C SER A 55 7.52 10.76 -5.39
N GLU A 56 8.46 9.79 -5.31
CA GLU A 56 9.72 9.87 -4.54
C GLU A 56 9.54 10.26 -3.07
N THR A 57 8.32 10.20 -2.55
CA THR A 57 8.03 10.58 -1.17
C THR A 57 8.67 9.57 -0.21
N PRO A 58 9.45 10.01 0.80
CA PRO A 58 10.12 9.11 1.73
C PRO A 58 9.14 8.20 2.47
N ILE A 59 9.51 6.95 2.66
CA ILE A 59 8.75 5.98 3.46
C ILE A 59 9.71 5.35 4.46
N HIS A 60 9.43 5.51 5.75
CA HIS A 60 10.35 5.11 6.80
C HIS A 60 9.97 3.75 7.40
N VAL A 61 10.96 2.88 7.57
CA VAL A 61 10.85 1.65 8.36
C VAL A 61 12.00 1.63 9.35
N ASP A 62 11.70 1.44 10.64
CA ASP A 62 12.70 1.43 11.71
C ASP A 62 13.64 2.66 11.68
N GLY A 63 13.10 3.82 11.31
CA GLY A 63 13.84 5.10 11.25
C GLY A 63 14.64 5.35 9.98
N ALA A 64 14.62 4.44 8.99
CA ALA A 64 15.33 4.58 7.72
C ALA A 64 14.37 4.70 6.53
N ASP A 65 14.64 5.65 5.63
CA ASP A 65 13.91 5.75 4.36
C ASP A 65 14.28 4.58 3.43
N VAL A 66 13.27 3.86 2.95
CA VAL A 66 13.45 2.68 2.09
C VAL A 66 13.53 3.04 0.60
N MET A 67 13.08 4.24 0.21
CA MET A 67 12.97 4.64 -1.20
C MET A 67 14.29 4.62 -1.97
N PRO A 68 15.45 5.05 -1.42
CA PRO A 68 16.73 4.95 -2.11
C PRO A 68 17.10 3.52 -2.49
N GLY A 69 16.85 2.55 -1.60
CA GLY A 69 17.13 1.12 -1.85
C GLY A 69 16.24 0.53 -2.94
N VAL A 70 14.96 0.94 -2.98
CA VAL A 70 14.01 0.57 -4.03
C VAL A 70 14.50 1.10 -5.39
N MET A 71 14.83 2.38 -5.48
CA MET A 71 15.25 3.02 -6.73
C MET A 71 16.58 2.48 -7.26
N ALA A 72 17.55 2.22 -6.37
CA ALA A 72 18.80 1.58 -6.74
C ALA A 72 18.56 0.18 -7.34
N THR A 73 17.64 -0.59 -6.78
CA THR A 73 17.30 -1.93 -7.28
C THR A 73 16.60 -1.85 -8.64
N LEU A 74 15.63 -0.96 -8.80
CA LEU A 74 14.95 -0.72 -10.09
C LEU A 74 15.94 -0.28 -11.18
N SER A 75 16.90 0.58 -10.84
CA SER A 75 17.97 1.02 -11.74
C SER A 75 18.84 -0.17 -12.20
N ARG A 76 19.27 -1.03 -11.28
CA ARG A 76 20.03 -2.24 -11.60
C ARG A 76 19.26 -3.20 -12.51
N MET A 77 17.96 -3.40 -12.24
CA MET A 77 17.09 -4.22 -13.08
C MET A 77 16.96 -3.65 -14.49
N LYS A 78 16.84 -2.32 -14.61
CA LYS A 78 16.82 -1.63 -15.90
C LYS A 78 18.12 -1.84 -16.68
N THR A 79 19.28 -1.58 -16.06
CA THR A 79 20.58 -1.80 -16.70
C THR A 79 20.75 -3.23 -17.21
N PHE A 80 20.35 -4.22 -16.41
CA PHE A 80 20.41 -5.61 -16.81
C PHE A 80 19.49 -5.90 -18.01
N ALA A 81 18.24 -5.45 -17.97
CA ALA A 81 17.29 -5.66 -19.06
C ALA A 81 17.73 -4.99 -20.36
N ASP A 82 18.26 -3.76 -20.27
CA ASP A 82 18.78 -3.01 -21.42
C ASP A 82 20.02 -3.69 -22.04
N GLY A 83 20.78 -4.47 -21.27
CA GLY A 83 21.91 -5.26 -21.79
C GLY A 83 21.50 -6.56 -22.51
N ILE A 84 20.24 -6.99 -22.39
CA ILE A 84 19.71 -8.21 -23.03
C ILE A 84 18.79 -7.89 -24.21
N ARG A 85 18.04 -6.78 -24.14
CA ARG A 85 17.10 -6.34 -25.18
C ARG A 85 17.82 -5.88 -26.45
#